data_AF-A0A2E5HPP5-F1
#
_entry.id   AF-A0A2E5HPP5-F1
#
_cell.length_a   1.000
_cell.length_b   1.000
_cell.length_c   1.000
_cell.angle_alpha   90.00
_cell.angle_beta   90.00
_cell.angle_gamma   90.00
#
_symmetry.space_group_name_H-M   'P 1'
#
loop_
_entity.id
_entity.type
_entity.pdbx_description
1 polymer ?
#
loop_
_entity_poly.entity_id
_entity_poly.type
_entity_poly.pdbx_seq_one_letter_code
_entity_poly.pdbx_strand_id
1 'polypeptide(L)'
;MIDPTARPWLAATAMAACLTGLAPSAASAQEEMPPSSPRTPPSPSDTIPDDQGLDRPGDSDIDERFIFGTYGRVVSGSDLRGGTGRQVRLIAHPPRLLEQPYAELDFGYLHDVTDTGAKFYTRTTLAVGSQLFHQDGQFDSAIAMRNLYLEVRDALVPGLSVWGGSRMYRGDDVYLLDFWPMDEQNTVGAGVGYQIDRDTNVRLHVGLNRLENDFQRQNITVIGDDLQTREVLLVDRQRAVGSLRGERHVTLSGDTRLKVVPYGEVHGIGSAVRQEEDLDEELLPSDFGYLLGLELGIYGYGRSSYTNLFLRYGRGLAAFDELAIPFGLDSEKKAVGAQELKIAVSSNYETSDFGLLMGGYTRYFEDADPDVYDRDDLWEVGAAVRPAWFVTRHFHLLLEGNMQYSRPNGISDETAKQEIPMAFEAAFMPSLTLDRGSYSRPQLRLIYAVTLLNDSARLTYEPEDPLRARGVRHFLGFGVEWWFNSSRG
;
A
#
# COMPACT_ATOMS: atom_id res chain seq x y z
N MET A 1 -21.92 -43.81 -29.44
CA MET A 1 -23.14 -43.17 -29.96
C MET A 1 -23.95 -42.73 -28.74
N ILE A 2 -24.26 -41.43 -28.65
CA ILE A 2 -25.29 -40.78 -27.82
C ILE A 2 -24.95 -40.47 -26.33
N ASP A 3 -24.79 -39.16 -26.09
CA ASP A 3 -25.00 -38.38 -24.85
C ASP A 3 -26.51 -38.34 -24.49
N PRO A 4 -26.89 -38.35 -23.20
CA PRO A 4 -27.60 -37.16 -22.72
C PRO A 4 -27.41 -36.80 -21.23
N THR A 5 -27.20 -35.50 -21.03
CA THR A 5 -27.56 -34.61 -19.90
C THR A 5 -28.72 -35.02 -18.97
N ALA A 6 -28.59 -34.79 -17.66
CA ALA A 6 -29.58 -34.09 -16.79
C ALA A 6 -29.14 -34.01 -15.29
N ARG A 7 -29.28 -32.81 -14.70
CA ARG A 7 -29.21 -32.45 -13.25
C ARG A 7 -30.43 -33.05 -12.46
N PRO A 8 -30.82 -32.74 -11.17
CA PRO A 8 -30.46 -31.60 -10.26
C PRO A 8 -30.63 -31.80 -8.70
N TRP A 9 -30.52 -30.69 -7.92
CA TRP A 9 -30.94 -30.42 -6.49
C TRP A 9 -30.08 -31.01 -5.33
N LEU A 10 -29.92 -30.46 -4.10
CA LEU A 10 -30.59 -29.49 -3.19
C LEU A 10 -29.51 -28.74 -2.34
N ALA A 11 -29.58 -27.44 -2.06
CA ALA A 11 -30.32 -26.75 -0.99
C ALA A 11 -30.07 -27.25 0.45
N ALA A 12 -29.38 -26.44 1.26
CA ALA A 12 -29.34 -26.58 2.72
C ALA A 12 -29.68 -25.23 3.37
N THR A 13 -30.91 -25.16 3.87
CA THR A 13 -31.43 -24.10 4.73
C THR A 13 -31.60 -24.67 6.14
N ALA A 14 -31.50 -23.78 7.13
CA ALA A 14 -32.01 -23.87 8.50
C ALA A 14 -31.03 -24.29 9.61
N MET A 15 -30.73 -23.33 10.49
CA MET A 15 -31.18 -23.46 11.87
C MET A 15 -31.39 -22.07 12.50
N ALA A 16 -32.64 -21.79 12.85
CA ALA A 16 -33.05 -20.77 13.79
C ALA A 16 -34.04 -21.44 14.76
N ALA A 17 -33.80 -21.34 16.07
CA ALA A 17 -34.85 -21.38 17.09
C ALA A 17 -34.33 -20.97 18.49
N CYS A 18 -34.97 -19.92 19.00
CA CYS A 18 -35.46 -19.72 20.37
C CYS A 18 -34.49 -19.55 21.54
N LEU A 19 -34.53 -18.35 22.14
CA LEU A 19 -35.02 -18.18 23.51
C LEU A 19 -35.56 -16.76 23.72
N THR A 20 -36.86 -16.68 23.99
CA THR A 20 -37.62 -15.50 24.40
C THR A 20 -37.69 -15.44 25.92
N GLY A 21 -37.75 -14.21 26.46
CA GLY A 21 -38.44 -13.92 27.72
C GLY A 21 -37.58 -13.22 28.78
N LEU A 22 -37.74 -11.91 28.93
CA LEU A 22 -38.34 -11.26 30.11
C LEU A 22 -38.15 -9.73 30.03
N ALA A 23 -39.27 -9.03 30.01
CA ALA A 23 -39.45 -7.63 30.43
C ALA A 23 -40.35 -7.67 31.69
N PRO A 24 -40.65 -6.56 32.43
CA PRO A 24 -40.43 -5.14 32.12
C PRO A 24 -40.03 -4.24 33.34
N SER A 25 -40.10 -2.91 33.13
CA SER A 25 -40.38 -1.83 34.13
C SER A 25 -39.16 -1.10 34.72
N ALA A 26 -39.11 0.23 34.97
CA ALA A 26 -39.81 1.46 34.55
C ALA A 26 -39.10 2.67 35.22
N ALA A 27 -39.35 3.89 34.70
CA ALA A 27 -39.09 5.23 35.27
C ALA A 27 -37.61 5.71 35.27
N SER A 28 -37.21 6.98 35.03
CA SER A 28 -37.84 8.31 34.97
C SER A 28 -36.83 9.24 34.23
N ALA A 29 -37.20 9.92 33.13
CA ALA A 29 -37.50 11.36 33.01
C ALA A 29 -36.54 12.36 33.71
N GLN A 30 -35.98 13.27 32.88
CA GLN A 30 -35.60 14.70 33.07
C GLN A 30 -34.25 15.00 32.39
N GLU A 31 -33.97 16.08 31.66
CA GLU A 31 -34.71 17.24 31.13
C GLU A 31 -33.66 18.01 30.28
N GLU A 32 -34.03 18.50 29.09
CA GLU A 32 -33.19 19.37 28.24
C GLU A 32 -32.88 20.71 28.90
N MET A 33 -31.69 21.28 28.66
CA MET A 33 -31.51 22.65 28.11
C MET A 33 -30.02 22.95 27.81
N PRO A 34 -29.68 23.44 26.60
CA PRO A 34 -28.50 24.29 26.33
C PRO A 34 -28.91 25.79 26.41
N PRO A 35 -28.09 26.81 26.08
CA PRO A 35 -26.66 26.87 25.73
C PRO A 35 -25.86 27.90 26.57
N SER A 36 -24.51 27.87 26.51
CA SER A 36 -23.73 29.10 26.76
C SER A 36 -22.42 29.15 25.97
N SER A 37 -22.31 30.20 25.17
CA SER A 37 -21.10 30.85 24.64
C SER A 37 -21.50 32.33 24.53
N PRO A 38 -20.61 33.34 24.70
CA PRO A 38 -19.24 33.36 24.18
C PRO A 38 -18.19 34.11 25.03
N ARG A 39 -16.89 33.86 24.80
CA ARG A 39 -15.86 34.91 24.92
C ARG A 39 -14.77 34.76 23.85
N THR A 40 -14.73 35.77 23.00
CA THR A 40 -13.73 36.08 21.97
C THR A 40 -12.39 36.47 22.61
N PRO A 41 -11.24 35.94 22.15
CA PRO A 41 -9.93 36.55 22.40
C PRO A 41 -9.64 37.65 21.36
N PRO A 42 -8.89 38.71 21.72
CA PRO A 42 -8.63 39.85 20.84
C PRO A 42 -7.70 39.50 19.67
N SER A 43 -7.96 40.19 18.55
CA SER A 43 -7.20 40.17 17.29
C SER A 43 -5.83 40.83 17.45
N PRO A 44 -4.72 40.23 16.96
CA PRO A 44 -3.48 40.95 16.66
C PRO A 44 -3.56 41.48 15.23
N SER A 45 -3.88 42.77 15.11
CA SER A 45 -3.59 43.57 13.92
C SER A 45 -2.12 43.98 13.95
N ASP A 46 -1.32 43.51 12.99
CA ASP A 46 -0.12 44.20 12.53
C ASP A 46 0.06 43.94 11.02
N THR A 47 -0.42 44.93 10.27
CA THR A 47 0.00 45.41 8.95
C THR A 47 1.04 44.60 8.17
N ILE A 48 0.56 43.81 7.22
CA ILE A 48 1.28 43.52 5.96
C ILE A 48 0.89 44.61 4.96
N PRO A 49 1.83 45.19 4.19
CA PRO A 49 1.53 46.25 3.23
C PRO A 49 0.49 45.78 2.19
N ASP A 50 -0.50 46.64 1.93
CA ASP A 50 -1.44 46.55 0.81
C ASP A 50 -0.66 46.27 -0.48
N ASP A 51 -0.85 45.07 -1.03
CA ASP A 51 -0.50 44.76 -2.40
C ASP A 51 -1.48 45.53 -3.30
N GLN A 52 -1.06 46.75 -3.66
CA GLN A 52 -1.80 47.61 -4.55
C GLN A 52 -1.76 47.06 -5.97
N GLY A 53 -2.93 46.61 -6.44
CA GLY A 53 -3.32 46.80 -7.84
C GLY A 53 -3.04 45.63 -8.77
N LEU A 54 -3.76 44.53 -8.58
CA LEU A 54 -4.33 43.80 -9.72
C LEU A 54 -5.85 43.78 -9.52
N ASP A 55 -6.54 44.67 -10.23
CA ASP A 55 -8.00 44.59 -10.42
C ASP A 55 -8.34 43.18 -10.95
N ARG A 56 -8.87 42.32 -10.08
CA ARG A 56 -9.52 41.07 -10.51
C ARG A 56 -10.90 41.45 -11.06
N PRO A 57 -11.17 41.29 -12.36
CA PRO A 57 -12.50 41.54 -12.88
C PRO A 57 -13.44 40.40 -12.45
N GLY A 58 -14.44 40.74 -11.64
CA GLY A 58 -15.64 39.91 -11.37
C GLY A 58 -15.54 38.99 -10.17
N ASP A 59 -16.59 38.98 -9.33
CA ASP A 59 -16.97 37.85 -8.49
C ASP A 59 -16.81 36.56 -9.31
N SER A 60 -15.73 35.81 -9.11
CA SER A 60 -15.56 34.54 -9.81
C SER A 60 -16.46 33.51 -9.14
N ASP A 61 -17.33 32.84 -9.90
CA ASP A 61 -18.11 31.65 -9.50
C ASP A 61 -17.21 30.43 -9.16
N ILE A 62 -15.99 30.68 -8.68
CA ILE A 62 -14.94 29.70 -8.44
C ILE A 62 -14.35 29.99 -7.05
N ASP A 63 -14.58 29.07 -6.11
CA ASP A 63 -13.93 29.04 -4.81
C ASP A 63 -12.63 28.23 -4.90
N GLU A 64 -11.54 28.76 -4.35
CA GLU A 64 -10.20 28.23 -4.51
C GLU A 64 -9.56 27.87 -3.16
N ARG A 65 -9.01 26.66 -3.05
CA ARG A 65 -8.39 26.17 -1.82
C ARG A 65 -7.07 25.45 -2.09
N PHE A 66 -6.00 25.96 -1.50
CA PHE A 66 -4.74 25.22 -1.37
C PHE A 66 -4.83 24.15 -0.27
N ILE A 67 -4.31 22.97 -0.57
CA ILE A 67 -4.28 21.82 0.33
C ILE A 67 -2.83 21.39 0.49
N PHE A 68 -2.37 21.36 1.74
CA PHE A 68 -1.11 20.74 2.11
C PHE A 68 -1.37 19.49 2.94
N GLY A 69 -0.63 18.44 2.63
CA GLY A 69 -0.60 17.19 3.38
C GLY A 69 0.80 16.61 3.43
N THR A 70 1.01 15.69 4.34
CA THR A 70 2.26 14.94 4.43
C THR A 70 2.03 13.61 5.12
N TYR A 71 2.84 12.64 4.74
CA TYR A 71 3.08 11.42 5.49
C TYR A 71 4.59 11.30 5.71
N GLY A 72 5.01 10.75 6.83
CA GLY A 72 6.40 10.36 6.96
C GLY A 72 6.71 9.57 8.20
N ARG A 73 7.90 8.95 8.16
CA ARG A 73 8.47 8.18 9.25
C ARG A 73 9.97 8.37 9.31
N VAL A 74 10.49 8.34 10.52
CA VAL A 74 11.92 8.34 10.82
C VAL A 74 12.18 7.32 11.90
N VAL A 75 13.07 6.36 11.63
CA VAL A 75 13.52 5.37 12.61
C VAL A 75 15.02 5.46 12.70
N SER A 76 15.55 5.49 13.91
CA SER A 76 16.99 5.47 14.17
C SER A 76 17.27 4.68 15.43
N GLY A 77 18.24 3.78 15.38
CA GLY A 77 18.58 2.91 16.51
C GLY A 77 19.85 2.10 16.30
N SER A 78 20.28 1.44 17.36
CA SER A 78 21.47 0.58 17.39
C SER A 78 21.10 -0.88 17.56
N ASP A 79 21.95 -1.78 17.06
CA ASP A 79 21.91 -3.22 17.33
C ASP A 79 22.44 -3.62 18.72
N LEU A 80 22.78 -2.61 19.56
CA LEU A 80 23.42 -2.74 20.89
C LEU A 80 24.81 -3.41 20.86
N ARG A 81 25.43 -3.50 19.67
CA ARG A 81 26.78 -4.04 19.45
C ARG A 81 27.67 -3.09 18.63
N GLY A 82 27.24 -1.84 18.48
CA GLY A 82 27.96 -0.80 17.75
C GLY A 82 27.53 -0.65 16.28
N GLY A 83 26.60 -1.47 15.79
CA GLY A 83 26.00 -1.34 14.47
C GLY A 83 24.65 -0.62 14.49
N THR A 84 24.17 -0.27 13.30
CA THR A 84 22.80 0.24 13.08
C THR A 84 21.79 -0.87 13.30
N GLY A 85 20.70 -0.57 14.00
CA GLY A 85 19.55 -1.46 14.11
C GLY A 85 18.84 -1.58 12.75
N ARG A 86 18.63 -2.81 12.27
CA ARG A 86 18.04 -3.08 10.94
C ARG A 86 16.87 -4.05 11.05
N GLN A 87 15.85 -3.81 10.23
CA GLN A 87 14.75 -4.73 10.03
C GLN A 87 15.25 -6.04 9.42
N VAL A 88 14.75 -7.18 9.90
CA VAL A 88 14.92 -8.48 9.24
C VAL A 88 13.91 -8.59 8.10
N ARG A 89 14.35 -9.05 6.93
CA ARG A 89 13.49 -9.28 5.76
C ARG A 89 13.72 -10.69 5.23
N LEU A 90 12.72 -11.56 5.40
CA LEU A 90 12.71 -12.94 4.88
C LEU A 90 11.62 -13.17 3.83
N ILE A 91 10.67 -12.24 3.72
CA ILE A 91 9.45 -12.34 2.90
C ILE A 91 9.23 -11.01 2.15
N ALA A 92 8.37 -11.01 1.14
CA ALA A 92 8.13 -9.84 0.29
C ALA A 92 7.61 -8.61 1.06
N HIS A 93 6.72 -8.81 2.04
CA HIS A 93 6.14 -7.74 2.85
C HIS A 93 6.42 -7.96 4.34
N PRO A 94 7.63 -7.61 4.83
CA PRO A 94 8.00 -7.81 6.23
C PRO A 94 7.28 -6.79 7.16
N PRO A 95 6.99 -7.15 8.42
CA PRO A 95 6.37 -6.26 9.42
C PRO A 95 7.09 -4.91 9.56
N ARG A 96 6.31 -3.82 9.54
CA ARG A 96 6.83 -2.46 9.28
C ARG A 96 7.58 -1.79 10.43
N LEU A 97 7.66 -2.41 11.61
CA LEU A 97 8.06 -1.76 12.86
C LEU A 97 9.35 -0.94 12.73
N LEU A 98 10.35 -1.51 12.05
CA LEU A 98 11.70 -0.96 11.90
C LEU A 98 11.97 -0.50 10.46
N GLU A 99 10.94 -0.09 9.73
CA GLU A 99 11.11 0.39 8.36
C GLU A 99 12.00 1.63 8.26
N GLN A 100 12.65 1.72 7.11
CA GLN A 100 13.54 2.83 6.81
C GLN A 100 12.79 4.16 6.75
N PRO A 101 13.49 5.28 7.03
CA PRO A 101 12.91 6.59 6.89
C PRO A 101 12.34 6.87 5.50
N TYR A 102 11.25 7.62 5.47
CA TYR A 102 10.53 7.96 4.26
C TYR A 102 9.62 9.15 4.52
N ALA A 103 9.42 10.02 3.52
CA ALA A 103 8.48 11.12 3.60
C ALA A 103 7.78 11.36 2.26
N GLU A 104 6.53 11.81 2.34
CA GLU A 104 5.71 12.34 1.25
C GLU A 104 5.26 13.76 1.60
N LEU A 105 5.38 14.66 0.64
CA LEU A 105 4.85 16.02 0.70
C LEU A 105 3.77 16.15 -0.38
N ASP A 106 2.53 16.37 0.06
CA ASP A 106 1.36 16.50 -0.80
C ASP A 106 0.99 17.98 -0.95
N PHE A 107 0.96 18.45 -2.19
CA PHE A 107 0.49 19.78 -2.57
C PHE A 107 -0.70 19.61 -3.49
N GLY A 108 -1.81 20.26 -3.18
CA GLY A 108 -2.98 20.24 -4.04
C GLY A 108 -3.68 21.59 -4.10
N TYR A 109 -4.47 21.74 -5.14
CA TYR A 109 -5.33 22.91 -5.32
C TYR A 109 -6.71 22.44 -5.78
N LEU A 110 -7.74 22.88 -5.09
CA LEU A 110 -9.13 22.61 -5.40
C LEU A 110 -9.80 23.88 -5.90
N HIS A 111 -10.33 23.85 -7.11
CA HIS A 111 -11.24 24.86 -7.66
C HIS A 111 -12.66 24.28 -7.63
N ASP A 112 -13.56 24.92 -6.88
CA ASP A 112 -14.96 24.56 -6.73
C ASP A 112 -15.81 25.58 -7.49
N VAL A 113 -16.42 25.16 -8.59
CA VAL A 113 -17.14 26.02 -9.52
C VAL A 113 -18.60 26.09 -9.05
N THR A 114 -18.93 27.13 -8.29
CA THR A 114 -20.11 27.16 -7.41
C THR A 114 -21.45 27.13 -8.13
N ASP A 115 -21.52 27.65 -9.36
CA ASP A 115 -22.72 27.68 -10.18
C ASP A 115 -23.09 26.31 -10.76
N THR A 116 -22.10 25.49 -11.09
CA THR A 116 -22.27 24.15 -11.69
C THR A 116 -22.08 23.01 -10.69
N GLY A 117 -21.39 23.26 -9.57
CA GLY A 117 -20.93 22.24 -8.63
C GLY A 117 -19.72 21.43 -9.11
N ALA A 118 -19.13 21.80 -10.25
CA ALA A 118 -17.96 21.12 -10.81
C ALA A 118 -16.71 21.36 -9.95
N LYS A 119 -15.87 20.34 -9.82
CA LYS A 119 -14.64 20.42 -9.00
C LYS A 119 -13.43 20.03 -9.80
N PHE A 120 -12.39 20.86 -9.78
CA PHE A 120 -11.10 20.60 -10.39
C PHE A 120 -10.05 20.48 -9.30
N TYR A 121 -9.44 19.31 -9.18
CA TYR A 121 -8.47 19.00 -8.17
C TYR A 121 -7.13 18.64 -8.79
N THR A 122 -6.11 19.44 -8.51
CA THR A 122 -4.72 19.10 -8.84
C THR A 122 -4.02 18.53 -7.62
N ARG A 123 -3.16 17.54 -7.83
CA ARG A 123 -2.31 16.97 -6.77
C ARG A 123 -0.91 16.68 -7.28
N THR A 124 0.07 17.09 -6.48
CA THR A 124 1.49 16.84 -6.64
C THR A 124 1.99 16.17 -5.35
N THR A 125 2.63 15.01 -5.46
CA THR A 125 3.22 14.30 -4.31
C THR A 125 4.70 14.09 -4.56
N LEU A 126 5.54 14.73 -3.76
CA LEU A 126 6.98 14.49 -3.72
C LEU A 126 7.28 13.45 -2.64
N ALA A 127 7.87 12.33 -3.03
CA ALA A 127 8.38 11.33 -2.10
C ALA A 127 9.90 11.42 -1.98
N VAL A 128 10.40 11.22 -0.76
CA VAL A 128 11.83 11.24 -0.45
C VAL A 128 12.16 9.97 0.34
N GLY A 129 13.14 9.21 -0.18
CA GLY A 129 13.55 7.92 0.35
C GLY A 129 14.60 7.96 1.48
N SER A 130 15.07 6.78 1.89
CA SER A 130 15.85 6.58 3.13
C SER A 130 17.17 7.34 3.28
N GLN A 131 17.75 7.89 2.21
CA GLN A 131 18.93 8.78 2.26
C GLN A 131 18.59 10.23 2.72
N LEU A 132 17.43 10.41 3.35
CA LEU A 132 16.92 11.68 3.89
C LEU A 132 17.86 12.40 4.87
N PHE A 133 18.75 11.68 5.56
CA PHE A 133 19.51 12.21 6.69
C PHE A 133 21.01 12.06 6.49
N HIS A 134 21.77 13.08 6.90
CA HIS A 134 23.23 13.22 6.78
C HIS A 134 24.08 12.20 7.58
N GLN A 135 23.58 10.98 7.80
CA GLN A 135 24.26 9.96 8.61
C GLN A 135 25.53 9.43 7.95
N ASP A 136 25.58 9.44 6.61
CA ASP A 136 26.72 8.95 5.80
C ASP A 136 27.53 10.10 5.16
N GLY A 137 27.12 11.35 5.39
CA GLY A 137 27.74 12.53 4.79
C GLY A 137 27.42 12.75 3.31
N GLN A 138 26.54 11.94 2.71
CA GLN A 138 26.04 12.14 1.35
C GLN A 138 24.78 13.00 1.38
N PHE A 139 24.67 13.90 0.40
CA PHE A 139 23.53 14.80 0.26
C PHE A 139 22.59 14.40 -0.88
N ASP A 140 22.93 13.32 -1.60
CA ASP A 140 22.09 12.77 -2.65
C ASP A 140 20.90 12.06 -2.00
N SER A 141 19.69 12.38 -2.46
CA SER A 141 18.45 11.75 -2.00
C SER A 141 17.67 11.25 -3.20
N ALA A 142 17.16 10.03 -3.10
CA ALA A 142 16.18 9.52 -4.05
C ALA A 142 14.85 10.29 -3.88
N ILE A 143 14.58 11.20 -4.82
CA ILE A 143 13.33 11.97 -4.90
C ILE A 143 12.49 11.39 -6.05
N ALA A 144 11.23 11.11 -5.77
CA ALA A 144 10.27 10.63 -6.76
C ALA A 144 9.02 11.51 -6.80
N MET A 145 8.58 11.86 -8.01
CA MET A 145 7.27 12.46 -8.25
C MET A 145 6.24 11.34 -8.32
N ARG A 146 5.47 11.12 -7.25
CA ARG A 146 4.55 9.96 -7.14
C ARG A 146 3.13 10.25 -7.61
N ASN A 147 2.68 11.48 -7.45
CA ASN A 147 1.44 11.98 -8.03
C ASN A 147 1.74 13.28 -8.75
N LEU A 148 1.19 13.44 -9.94
CA LEU A 148 1.11 14.68 -10.70
C LEU A 148 -0.07 14.54 -11.65
N TYR A 149 -1.26 14.90 -11.18
CA TYR A 149 -2.49 14.70 -11.95
C TYR A 149 -3.53 15.79 -11.71
N LEU A 150 -4.46 15.89 -12.66
CA LEU A 150 -5.72 16.63 -12.54
C LEU A 150 -6.87 15.63 -12.44
N GLU A 151 -7.80 15.87 -11.52
CA GLU A 151 -9.07 15.16 -11.40
C GLU A 151 -10.23 16.16 -11.47
N VAL A 152 -11.19 15.89 -12.34
CA VAL A 152 -12.41 16.67 -12.53
C VAL A 152 -13.59 15.86 -12.03
N ARG A 153 -14.43 16.44 -11.19
CA ARG A 153 -15.66 15.80 -10.67
C ARG A 153 -16.88 16.63 -10.98
N ASP A 154 -17.99 15.94 -11.19
CA ASP A 154 -19.35 16.50 -11.30
C ASP A 154 -19.53 17.53 -12.44
N ALA A 155 -18.55 17.67 -13.34
CA ALA A 155 -18.56 18.68 -14.40
C ALA A 155 -19.50 18.38 -15.57
N LEU A 156 -19.75 17.09 -15.85
CA LEU A 156 -20.66 16.66 -16.94
C LEU A 156 -21.98 16.14 -16.38
N VAL A 157 -21.90 15.18 -15.46
CA VAL A 157 -23.04 14.64 -14.73
C VAL A 157 -22.65 14.43 -13.26
N PRO A 158 -23.57 14.60 -12.31
CA PRO A 158 -23.30 14.32 -10.91
C PRO A 158 -22.80 12.88 -10.70
N GLY A 159 -21.78 12.73 -9.86
CA GLY A 159 -21.15 11.45 -9.54
C GLY A 159 -20.05 11.01 -10.50
N LEU A 160 -19.86 11.68 -11.65
CA LEU A 160 -18.77 11.37 -12.58
C LEU A 160 -17.47 12.02 -12.11
N SER A 161 -16.38 11.25 -12.16
CA SER A 161 -15.01 11.70 -11.95
C SER A 161 -14.13 11.25 -13.11
N VAL A 162 -13.26 12.12 -13.58
CA VAL A 162 -12.28 11.83 -14.63
C VAL A 162 -10.94 12.38 -14.19
N TRP A 163 -9.87 11.61 -14.31
CA TRP A 163 -8.52 12.09 -14.00
C TRP A 163 -7.52 11.72 -15.09
N GLY A 164 -6.44 12.50 -15.18
CA GLY A 164 -5.31 12.25 -16.07
C GLY A 164 -4.00 12.76 -15.48
N GLY A 165 -2.93 11.97 -15.63
CA GLY A 165 -1.59 12.28 -15.12
C GLY A 165 -0.90 11.08 -14.49
N SER A 166 0.14 11.34 -13.70
CA SER A 166 0.80 10.33 -12.86
C SER A 166 0.05 10.16 -11.55
N ARG A 167 -0.31 8.93 -11.18
CA ARG A 167 -1.09 8.67 -9.97
C ARG A 167 -0.69 7.35 -9.31
N MET A 168 -0.55 7.40 -7.99
CA MET A 168 -0.64 6.21 -7.12
C MET A 168 -2.10 5.82 -7.00
N TYR A 169 -2.51 4.81 -7.77
CA TYR A 169 -3.87 4.29 -7.76
C TYR A 169 -3.95 3.14 -6.74
N ARG A 170 -4.46 3.48 -5.54
CA ARG A 170 -4.44 2.61 -4.36
C ARG A 170 -5.79 2.48 -3.66
N GLY A 171 -6.01 1.34 -3.01
CA GLY A 171 -7.13 1.11 -2.09
C GLY A 171 -6.65 0.87 -0.66
N ASP A 172 -7.31 -0.06 0.04
CA ASP A 172 -7.03 -0.36 1.44
C ASP A 172 -5.72 -1.16 1.62
N ASP A 173 -5.01 -0.87 2.71
CA ASP A 173 -3.71 -1.47 3.02
C ASP A 173 -3.77 -2.45 4.21
N VAL A 174 -2.70 -3.24 4.33
CA VAL A 174 -2.39 -3.95 5.57
C VAL A 174 -1.40 -3.11 6.35
N TYR A 175 -1.92 -2.18 7.15
CA TYR A 175 -1.13 -1.15 7.80
C TYR A 175 0.15 -1.66 8.49
N LEU A 176 0.10 -2.77 9.26
CA LEU A 176 1.26 -3.31 9.98
C LEU A 176 2.34 -3.96 9.08
N LEU A 177 2.05 -4.19 7.80
CA LEU A 177 2.94 -4.78 6.81
C LEU A 177 3.27 -3.80 5.65
N ASP A 178 2.73 -2.56 5.69
CA ASP A 178 2.97 -1.45 4.74
C ASP A 178 2.81 -1.83 3.25
N PHE A 179 1.78 -2.62 2.91
CA PHE A 179 1.49 -2.98 1.52
C PHE A 179 -0.01 -3.00 1.21
N TRP A 180 -0.33 -2.86 -0.08
CA TRP A 180 -1.70 -2.86 -0.61
C TRP A 180 -1.99 -4.21 -1.29
N PRO A 181 -2.90 -5.04 -0.75
CA PRO A 181 -3.09 -6.40 -1.28
C PRO A 181 -3.74 -6.49 -2.65
N MET A 182 -4.37 -5.44 -3.17
CA MET A 182 -5.19 -5.51 -4.38
C MET A 182 -4.86 -4.41 -5.40
N ASP A 183 -5.39 -3.21 -5.22
CA ASP A 183 -5.15 -2.06 -6.08
C ASP A 183 -3.89 -1.34 -5.60
N GLU A 184 -2.75 -1.67 -6.20
CA GLU A 184 -1.48 -0.96 -6.03
C GLU A 184 -0.86 -0.69 -7.39
N GLN A 185 -1.17 0.46 -7.99
CA GLN A 185 -0.63 0.80 -9.31
C GLN A 185 0.02 2.18 -9.30
N ASN A 186 1.27 2.24 -9.78
CA ASN A 186 1.99 3.48 -10.01
C ASN A 186 2.14 3.68 -11.53
N THR A 187 1.26 4.49 -12.12
CA THR A 187 1.20 4.66 -13.58
C THR A 187 1.08 6.12 -13.99
N VAL A 188 1.45 6.39 -15.24
CA VAL A 188 1.04 7.60 -15.96
C VAL A 188 -0.11 7.22 -16.88
N GLY A 189 -1.27 7.84 -16.70
CA GLY A 189 -2.48 7.40 -17.39
C GLY A 189 -3.69 8.27 -17.12
N ALA A 190 -4.85 7.63 -17.20
CA ALA A 190 -6.13 8.26 -16.96
C ALA A 190 -7.13 7.26 -16.35
N GLY A 191 -8.16 7.79 -15.72
CA GLY A 191 -9.24 6.98 -15.22
C GLY A 191 -10.56 7.71 -15.14
N VAL A 192 -11.63 6.93 -15.09
CA VAL A 192 -13.01 7.40 -14.99
C VAL A 192 -13.67 6.65 -13.85
N GLY A 193 -14.32 7.37 -12.95
CA GLY A 193 -15.12 6.81 -11.87
C GLY A 193 -16.54 7.35 -11.90
N TYR A 194 -17.51 6.53 -11.55
CA TYR A 194 -18.91 6.92 -11.44
C TYR A 194 -19.52 6.45 -10.12
N GLN A 195 -20.03 7.40 -9.34
CA GLN A 195 -20.79 7.15 -8.12
C GLN A 195 -22.27 6.96 -8.50
N ILE A 196 -22.73 5.71 -8.52
CA ILE A 196 -24.09 5.34 -8.98
C ILE A 196 -25.15 5.77 -7.94
N ASP A 197 -24.85 5.51 -6.67
CA ASP A 197 -25.65 5.91 -5.51
C ASP A 197 -24.69 6.17 -4.33
N ARG A 198 -25.18 6.48 -3.13
CA ARG A 198 -24.31 6.76 -1.97
C ARG A 198 -23.42 5.59 -1.53
N ASP A 199 -23.74 4.38 -1.96
CA ASP A 199 -23.12 3.16 -1.48
C ASP A 199 -22.35 2.41 -2.58
N THR A 200 -22.42 2.87 -3.83
CA THR A 200 -21.89 2.16 -4.99
C THR A 200 -21.04 3.05 -5.88
N ASN A 201 -19.80 2.62 -6.12
CA ASN A 201 -18.93 3.24 -7.11
C ASN A 201 -18.34 2.19 -8.05
N VAL A 202 -18.05 2.63 -9.28
CA VAL A 202 -17.30 1.86 -10.27
C VAL A 202 -16.19 2.76 -10.81
N ARG A 203 -14.99 2.21 -10.97
CA ARG A 203 -13.82 2.93 -11.49
C ARG A 203 -13.10 2.09 -12.53
N LEU A 204 -12.75 2.73 -13.63
CA LEU A 204 -11.91 2.21 -14.70
C LEU A 204 -10.63 3.05 -14.76
N HIS A 205 -9.48 2.39 -14.90
CA HIS A 205 -8.19 3.05 -15.05
C HIS A 205 -7.37 2.35 -16.13
N VAL A 206 -6.65 3.15 -16.92
CA VAL A 206 -5.60 2.69 -17.84
C VAL A 206 -4.35 3.54 -17.65
N GLY A 207 -3.19 2.90 -17.62
CA GLY A 207 -1.93 3.59 -17.43
C GLY A 207 -0.74 2.81 -17.94
N LEU A 208 0.37 3.52 -18.10
CA LEU A 208 1.63 2.99 -18.60
C LEU A 208 2.71 3.21 -17.55
N ASN A 209 3.68 2.31 -17.50
CA ASN A 209 4.95 2.53 -16.84
C ASN A 209 6.11 2.05 -17.73
N ARG A 210 7.31 2.57 -17.48
CA ARG A 210 8.55 2.13 -18.12
C ARG A 210 9.69 2.25 -17.13
N LEU A 211 10.33 1.13 -16.86
CA LEU A 211 11.46 0.99 -15.98
C LEU A 211 12.75 1.39 -16.71
N GLU A 212 13.68 1.95 -15.94
CA GLU A 212 15.02 2.29 -16.44
C GLU A 212 15.95 1.08 -16.28
N ASN A 213 15.81 0.10 -17.17
CA ASN A 213 16.64 -1.10 -17.24
C ASN A 213 16.59 -1.71 -18.65
N ASP A 214 17.54 -2.57 -18.99
CA ASP A 214 17.63 -3.15 -20.34
C ASP A 214 16.46 -4.08 -20.71
N PHE A 215 15.61 -4.48 -19.76
CA PHE A 215 14.37 -5.22 -20.07
C PHE A 215 13.28 -4.31 -20.66
N GLN A 216 13.30 -3.00 -20.39
CA GLN A 216 12.28 -2.05 -20.88
C GLN A 216 12.83 -0.82 -21.62
N ARG A 217 14.07 -0.43 -21.37
CA ARG A 217 14.69 0.73 -22.00
C ARG A 217 16.20 0.52 -22.17
N GLN A 218 16.68 0.70 -23.39
CA GLN A 218 18.10 0.62 -23.69
C GLN A 218 18.47 1.72 -24.68
N ASN A 219 19.50 2.50 -24.35
CA ASN A 219 20.15 3.42 -25.29
C ASN A 219 21.49 2.82 -25.71
N ILE A 220 21.78 2.83 -27.00
CA ILE A 220 23.08 2.43 -27.54
C ILE A 220 23.78 3.64 -28.12
N THR A 221 25.11 3.66 -28.04
CA THR A 221 25.92 4.67 -28.73
C THR A 221 26.24 4.19 -30.13
N VAL A 222 25.88 4.97 -31.14
CA VAL A 222 26.22 4.71 -32.53
C VAL A 222 27.08 5.84 -33.09
N ILE A 223 27.93 5.53 -34.07
CA ILE A 223 28.68 6.53 -34.82
C ILE A 223 27.76 7.10 -35.89
N GLY A 224 27.54 8.41 -35.86
CA GLY A 224 26.79 9.15 -36.88
C GLY A 224 27.62 9.42 -38.14
N ASP A 225 26.93 9.81 -39.21
CA ASP A 225 27.56 10.15 -40.50
C ASP A 225 28.50 11.37 -40.39
N ASP A 226 28.36 12.16 -39.34
CA ASP A 226 29.23 13.28 -38.98
C ASP A 226 30.49 12.86 -38.20
N LEU A 227 30.74 11.56 -38.08
CA LEU A 227 31.82 10.95 -37.28
C LEU A 227 31.75 11.28 -35.79
N GLN A 228 30.58 11.72 -35.30
CA GLN A 228 30.33 11.90 -33.87
C GLN A 228 29.54 10.73 -33.31
N THR A 229 29.65 10.51 -32.00
CA THR A 229 28.82 9.54 -31.30
C THR A 229 27.47 10.15 -30.95
N ARG A 230 26.39 9.43 -31.17
CA ARG A 230 25.05 9.79 -30.70
C ARG A 230 24.41 8.61 -29.99
N GLU A 231 23.58 8.90 -28.99
CA GLU A 231 22.73 7.89 -28.37
C GLU A 231 21.48 7.64 -29.22
N VAL A 232 21.11 6.37 -29.34
CA VAL A 232 19.89 5.91 -29.99
C VAL A 232 19.14 5.02 -29.03
N LEU A 233 17.86 5.31 -28.84
CA LEU A 233 16.95 4.45 -28.10
C LEU A 233 16.70 3.18 -28.92
N LEU A 234 17.28 2.06 -28.49
CA LEU A 234 17.13 0.75 -29.13
C LEU A 234 15.88 0.03 -28.61
N VAL A 235 15.69 0.04 -27.28
CA VAL A 235 14.55 -0.61 -26.61
C VAL A 235 13.70 0.46 -25.95
N ASP A 236 12.39 0.42 -26.21
CA ASP A 236 11.37 1.24 -25.53
C ASP A 236 10.08 0.44 -25.33
N ARG A 237 10.06 -0.40 -24.29
CA ARG A 237 8.91 -1.23 -23.93
C ARG A 237 8.20 -0.63 -22.74
N GLN A 238 6.97 -0.18 -22.95
CA GLN A 238 6.11 0.29 -21.88
C GLN A 238 5.19 -0.85 -21.44
N ARG A 239 5.07 -1.07 -20.13
CA ARG A 239 4.06 -1.97 -19.57
C ARG A 239 2.75 -1.19 -19.44
N ALA A 240 1.73 -1.68 -20.14
CA ALA A 240 0.37 -1.17 -20.04
C ALA A 240 -0.40 -1.93 -18.97
N VAL A 241 -1.15 -1.19 -18.15
CA VAL A 241 -2.02 -1.72 -17.10
C VAL A 241 -3.42 -1.16 -17.31
N GLY A 242 -4.42 -2.03 -17.34
CA GLY A 242 -5.83 -1.67 -17.29
C GLY A 242 -6.47 -2.28 -16.06
N SER A 243 -7.32 -1.55 -15.34
CA SER A 243 -7.96 -2.03 -14.11
C SER A 243 -9.43 -1.60 -14.02
N LEU A 244 -10.27 -2.48 -13.47
CA LEU A 244 -11.68 -2.23 -13.18
C LEU A 244 -11.95 -2.56 -11.71
N ARG A 245 -12.55 -1.61 -11.00
CA ARG A 245 -12.91 -1.72 -9.58
C ARG A 245 -14.38 -1.40 -9.40
N GLY A 246 -15.10 -2.25 -8.68
CA GLY A 246 -16.43 -1.94 -8.15
C GLY A 246 -16.38 -1.92 -6.63
N GLU A 247 -17.14 -1.05 -5.99
CA GLU A 247 -17.27 -1.02 -4.53
C GLU A 247 -18.74 -0.86 -4.16
N ARG A 248 -19.21 -1.68 -3.23
CA ARG A 248 -20.55 -1.59 -2.66
C ARG A 248 -20.50 -1.64 -1.13
N HIS A 249 -21.25 -0.75 -0.50
CA HIS A 249 -21.54 -0.80 0.93
C HIS A 249 -22.96 -1.31 1.20
N VAL A 250 -23.10 -2.17 2.19
CA VAL A 250 -24.37 -2.77 2.61
C VAL A 250 -24.51 -2.66 4.11
N THR A 251 -25.59 -2.05 4.58
CA THR A 251 -25.88 -1.98 6.02
C THR A 251 -26.32 -3.36 6.52
N LEU A 252 -25.65 -3.89 7.54
CA LEU A 252 -25.98 -5.18 8.16
C LEU A 252 -26.93 -4.98 9.33
N SER A 253 -26.52 -4.18 10.32
CA SER A 253 -27.30 -3.89 11.54
C SER A 253 -26.75 -2.65 12.25
N GLY A 254 -27.63 -1.75 12.69
CA GLY A 254 -27.22 -0.47 13.29
C GLY A 254 -26.25 0.28 12.38
N ASP A 255 -25.11 0.69 12.94
CA ASP A 255 -24.03 1.36 12.20
C ASP A 255 -23.05 0.37 11.53
N THR A 256 -23.23 -0.94 11.71
CA THR A 256 -22.34 -1.95 11.13
C THR A 256 -22.64 -2.13 9.63
N ARG A 257 -21.59 -2.03 8.82
CA ARG A 257 -21.66 -2.10 7.36
C ARG A 257 -20.67 -3.12 6.81
N LEU A 258 -21.06 -3.75 5.71
CA LEU A 258 -20.25 -4.61 4.87
C LEU A 258 -19.81 -3.83 3.63
N LYS A 259 -18.52 -3.79 3.35
CA LYS A 259 -17.88 -3.33 2.13
C LYS A 259 -17.53 -4.55 1.27
N VAL A 260 -17.87 -4.49 -0.01
CA VAL A 260 -17.51 -5.52 -1.00
C VAL A 260 -16.83 -4.84 -2.19
N VAL A 261 -15.61 -5.26 -2.51
CA VAL A 261 -14.82 -4.69 -3.62
C VAL A 261 -14.35 -5.79 -4.58
N PRO A 262 -15.09 -6.09 -5.66
CA PRO A 262 -14.53 -6.83 -6.79
C PRO A 262 -13.52 -5.97 -7.58
N TYR A 263 -12.44 -6.61 -8.00
CA TYR A 263 -11.35 -5.95 -8.72
C TYR A 263 -10.75 -6.85 -9.79
N GLY A 264 -10.29 -6.27 -10.89
CA GLY A 264 -9.54 -6.99 -11.90
C GLY A 264 -8.56 -6.08 -12.64
N GLU A 265 -7.45 -6.68 -13.07
CA GLU A 265 -6.40 -6.00 -13.84
C GLU A 265 -5.97 -6.83 -15.04
N VAL A 266 -5.46 -6.15 -16.07
CA VAL A 266 -4.78 -6.75 -17.21
C VAL A 266 -3.47 -6.00 -17.44
N HIS A 267 -2.41 -6.75 -17.71
CA HIS A 267 -1.08 -6.21 -17.98
C HIS A 267 -0.60 -6.70 -19.34
N GLY A 268 0.03 -5.81 -20.10
CA GLY A 268 0.64 -6.16 -21.38
C GLY A 268 1.94 -5.41 -21.59
N ILE A 269 2.89 -6.04 -22.26
CA ILE A 269 4.14 -5.41 -22.67
C ILE A 269 4.49 -5.86 -24.10
N GLY A 270 4.96 -4.91 -24.92
CA GLY A 270 5.36 -5.19 -26.31
C GLY A 270 6.64 -6.02 -26.40
N SER A 271 6.95 -6.55 -27.59
CA SER A 271 8.26 -7.17 -27.85
C SER A 271 9.31 -6.11 -28.20
N ALA A 272 10.58 -6.42 -28.01
CA ALA A 272 11.72 -5.66 -28.53
C ALA A 272 12.92 -6.59 -28.78
N VAL A 273 13.99 -6.04 -29.34
CA VAL A 273 15.29 -6.69 -29.42
C VAL A 273 16.27 -5.81 -28.65
N ARG A 274 16.95 -6.37 -27.66
CA ARG A 274 18.02 -5.68 -26.94
C ARG A 274 19.37 -6.16 -27.43
N GLN A 275 20.39 -5.33 -27.26
CA GLN A 275 21.77 -5.69 -27.53
C GLN A 275 22.45 -6.09 -26.21
N GLU A 276 23.07 -7.26 -26.17
CA GLU A 276 23.86 -7.72 -25.02
C GLU A 276 25.28 -7.14 -25.03
N GLU A 277 26.04 -7.35 -23.94
CA GLU A 277 27.40 -6.79 -23.78
C GLU A 277 28.39 -7.30 -24.84
N ASP A 278 28.19 -8.52 -25.33
CA ASP A 278 28.98 -9.14 -26.40
C ASP A 278 28.53 -8.74 -27.82
N LEU A 279 27.59 -7.79 -27.91
CA LEU A 279 26.95 -7.28 -29.12
C LEU A 279 25.96 -8.26 -29.77
N ASP A 280 25.63 -9.37 -29.12
CA ASP A 280 24.58 -10.27 -29.60
C ASP A 280 23.20 -9.63 -29.41
N GLU A 281 22.25 -10.02 -30.26
CA GLU A 281 20.87 -9.56 -30.20
C GLU A 281 20.01 -10.55 -29.43
N GLU A 282 19.30 -10.06 -28.42
CA GLU A 282 18.36 -10.84 -27.64
C GLU A 282 16.92 -10.41 -27.89
N LEU A 283 16.08 -11.35 -28.32
CA LEU A 283 14.64 -11.13 -28.43
C LEU A 283 14.00 -11.07 -27.04
N LEU A 284 13.36 -9.94 -26.75
CA LEU A 284 12.43 -9.77 -25.65
C LEU A 284 11.00 -9.95 -26.19
N PRO A 285 10.31 -11.06 -25.93
CA PRO A 285 8.98 -11.31 -26.46
C PRO A 285 7.94 -10.34 -25.87
N SER A 286 6.79 -10.22 -26.55
CA SER A 286 5.61 -9.63 -25.93
C SER A 286 5.06 -10.55 -24.86
N ASP A 287 4.50 -9.98 -23.79
CA ASP A 287 3.98 -10.74 -22.66
C ASP A 287 2.67 -10.15 -22.12
N PHE A 288 1.91 -10.97 -21.40
CA PHE A 288 0.58 -10.64 -20.91
C PHE A 288 0.30 -11.29 -19.56
N GLY A 289 -0.54 -10.65 -18.75
CA GLY A 289 -1.04 -11.22 -17.50
C GLY A 289 -2.35 -10.59 -17.07
N TYR A 290 -3.03 -11.25 -16.13
CA TYR A 290 -4.25 -10.73 -15.54
C TYR A 290 -4.33 -11.01 -14.04
N LEU A 291 -5.09 -10.19 -13.34
CA LEU A 291 -5.36 -10.31 -11.93
C LEU A 291 -6.86 -10.28 -11.66
N LEU A 292 -7.30 -11.09 -10.71
CA LEU A 292 -8.63 -11.02 -10.11
C LEU A 292 -8.48 -10.84 -8.60
N GLY A 293 -9.28 -9.93 -8.04
CA GLY A 293 -9.25 -9.62 -6.61
C GLY A 293 -10.65 -9.43 -6.01
N LEU A 294 -10.76 -9.71 -4.72
CA LEU A 294 -11.95 -9.47 -3.92
C LEU A 294 -11.56 -8.99 -2.52
N GLU A 295 -12.11 -7.84 -2.12
CA GLU A 295 -12.08 -7.39 -0.73
C GLU A 295 -13.46 -7.55 -0.09
N LEU A 296 -13.47 -8.05 1.14
CA LEU A 296 -14.62 -8.04 2.05
C LEU A 296 -14.23 -7.31 3.33
N GLY A 297 -14.89 -6.19 3.60
CA GLY A 297 -14.65 -5.38 4.80
C GLY A 297 -15.87 -5.30 5.69
N ILE A 298 -15.72 -5.50 7.00
CA ILE A 298 -16.77 -5.17 7.98
C ILE A 298 -16.28 -4.02 8.85
N TYR A 299 -17.11 -3.01 9.06
CA TYR A 299 -16.76 -1.82 9.85
C TYR A 299 -17.99 -1.22 10.53
N GLY A 300 -17.78 -0.28 11.44
CA GLY A 300 -18.87 0.42 12.15
C GLY A 300 -19.45 -0.35 13.35
N TYR A 301 -18.84 -1.49 13.72
CA TYR A 301 -19.20 -2.25 14.93
C TYR A 301 -18.48 -1.75 16.21
N GLY A 302 -17.70 -0.68 16.08
CA GLY A 302 -16.96 -0.06 17.16
C GLY A 302 -16.26 1.20 16.66
N ARG A 303 -15.76 2.02 17.60
CA ARG A 303 -15.00 3.23 17.27
C ARG A 303 -13.77 2.85 16.47
N SER A 304 -13.61 3.40 15.27
CA SER A 304 -12.45 3.13 14.40
C SER A 304 -12.18 1.63 14.16
N SER A 305 -13.19 0.77 14.35
CA SER A 305 -13.04 -0.68 14.24
C SER A 305 -13.42 -1.17 12.86
N TYR A 306 -12.57 -2.00 12.29
CA TYR A 306 -12.77 -2.61 10.99
C TYR A 306 -12.02 -3.94 10.86
N THR A 307 -12.46 -4.77 9.92
CA THR A 307 -11.75 -5.98 9.49
C THR A 307 -11.95 -6.16 7.99
N ASN A 308 -10.86 -6.12 7.24
CA ASN A 308 -10.81 -6.38 5.81
C ASN A 308 -10.14 -7.73 5.55
N LEU A 309 -10.74 -8.53 4.67
CA LEU A 309 -10.19 -9.76 4.09
C LEU A 309 -9.99 -9.53 2.60
N PHE A 310 -8.79 -9.83 2.11
CA PHE A 310 -8.41 -9.68 0.72
C PHE A 310 -8.10 -11.05 0.13
N LEU A 311 -8.57 -11.29 -1.09
CA LEU A 311 -8.19 -12.42 -1.93
C LEU A 311 -7.70 -11.86 -3.26
N ARG A 312 -6.48 -12.24 -3.67
CA ARG A 312 -5.85 -11.87 -4.93
C ARG A 312 -5.36 -13.12 -5.63
N TYR A 313 -5.66 -13.24 -6.91
CA TYR A 313 -5.11 -14.25 -7.80
C TYR A 313 -4.59 -13.61 -9.08
N GLY A 314 -3.28 -13.69 -9.30
CA GLY A 314 -2.59 -13.15 -10.46
C GLY A 314 -2.01 -14.26 -11.34
N ARG A 315 -1.98 -14.03 -12.65
CA ARG A 315 -1.33 -14.91 -13.64
C ARG A 315 -0.55 -14.13 -14.68
N GLY A 316 0.46 -14.78 -15.24
CA GLY A 316 1.30 -14.19 -16.26
C GLY A 316 2.08 -13.00 -15.69
N LEU A 317 2.24 -11.96 -16.51
CA LEU A 317 2.87 -10.71 -16.11
C LEU A 317 2.27 -10.08 -14.84
N ALA A 318 0.99 -10.29 -14.55
CA ALA A 318 0.29 -9.74 -13.38
C ALA A 318 0.56 -10.50 -12.06
N ALA A 319 1.26 -11.65 -12.11
CA ALA A 319 1.79 -12.30 -10.92
C ALA A 319 2.92 -11.47 -10.28
N PHE A 320 3.57 -10.60 -11.06
CA PHE A 320 4.64 -9.70 -10.64
C PHE A 320 4.11 -8.27 -10.43
N ASP A 321 4.71 -7.56 -9.48
CA ASP A 321 4.51 -6.12 -9.25
C ASP A 321 4.69 -5.32 -10.55
N GLU A 322 3.93 -4.23 -10.73
CA GLU A 322 3.95 -3.45 -11.97
C GLU A 322 5.29 -2.77 -12.23
N LEU A 323 6.07 -2.53 -11.18
CA LEU A 323 7.40 -1.93 -11.21
C LEU A 323 8.55 -2.96 -11.08
N ALA A 324 8.24 -4.25 -11.07
CA ALA A 324 9.24 -5.32 -11.07
C ALA A 324 9.57 -5.85 -12.48
N ILE A 325 10.80 -6.32 -12.65
CA ILE A 325 11.20 -7.14 -13.80
C ILE A 325 10.79 -8.59 -13.50
N PRO A 326 10.03 -9.25 -14.37
CA PRO A 326 9.75 -10.68 -14.23
C PRO A 326 11.03 -11.53 -14.23
N PHE A 327 11.07 -12.54 -13.36
CA PHE A 327 12.11 -13.58 -13.31
C PHE A 327 11.45 -14.96 -13.48
N GLY A 328 12.26 -16.02 -13.57
CA GLY A 328 11.72 -17.39 -13.72
C GLY A 328 10.84 -17.52 -14.96
N LEU A 329 11.40 -17.15 -16.11
CA LEU A 329 10.64 -17.10 -17.36
C LEU A 329 10.66 -18.46 -18.05
N ASP A 330 9.62 -18.74 -18.81
CA ASP A 330 9.55 -19.96 -19.61
C ASP A 330 10.65 -19.99 -20.70
N SER A 331 10.74 -21.12 -21.43
CA SER A 331 11.71 -21.27 -22.53
C SER A 331 11.55 -20.26 -23.68
N GLU A 332 10.41 -19.55 -23.75
CA GLU A 332 10.16 -18.48 -24.70
C GLU A 332 10.46 -17.09 -24.12
N LYS A 333 10.98 -17.00 -22.89
CA LYS A 333 11.23 -15.76 -22.12
C LYS A 333 9.95 -15.00 -21.76
N LYS A 334 8.89 -15.72 -21.43
CA LYS A 334 7.60 -15.17 -21.00
C LYS A 334 7.25 -15.60 -19.58
N ALA A 335 6.49 -14.74 -18.90
CA ALA A 335 5.93 -14.96 -17.59
C ALA A 335 4.61 -15.74 -17.63
N VAL A 336 4.14 -16.21 -18.79
CA VAL A 336 2.78 -16.74 -18.99
C VAL A 336 2.40 -17.89 -18.04
N GLY A 337 3.37 -18.68 -17.60
CA GLY A 337 3.20 -19.76 -16.63
C GLY A 337 3.04 -19.29 -15.17
N ALA A 338 3.56 -18.11 -14.84
CA ALA A 338 3.64 -17.61 -13.48
C ALA A 338 2.26 -17.36 -12.86
N GLN A 339 2.17 -17.62 -11.57
CA GLN A 339 0.97 -17.43 -10.78
C GLN A 339 1.24 -16.96 -9.36
N GLU A 340 0.32 -16.15 -8.84
CA GLU A 340 0.31 -15.76 -7.43
C GLU A 340 -1.08 -15.95 -6.83
N LEU A 341 -1.15 -16.60 -5.68
CA LEU A 341 -2.31 -16.56 -4.79
C LEU A 341 -1.93 -15.83 -3.51
N LYS A 342 -2.64 -14.75 -3.17
CA LYS A 342 -2.43 -13.98 -1.94
C LYS A 342 -3.74 -13.84 -1.18
N ILE A 343 -3.70 -14.15 0.11
CA ILE A 343 -4.80 -13.91 1.05
C ILE A 343 -4.27 -13.02 2.16
N ALA A 344 -4.92 -11.89 2.41
CA ALA A 344 -4.48 -10.93 3.43
C ALA A 344 -5.61 -10.51 4.35
N VAL A 345 -5.26 -10.07 5.55
CA VAL A 345 -6.19 -9.53 6.55
C VAL A 345 -5.63 -8.23 7.13
N SER A 346 -6.48 -7.24 7.30
CA SER A 346 -6.18 -5.95 7.95
C SER A 346 -7.29 -5.67 8.95
N SER A 347 -6.97 -5.41 10.22
CA SER A 347 -7.99 -5.17 11.23
C SER A 347 -7.54 -4.21 12.32
N ASN A 348 -8.47 -3.39 12.78
CA ASN A 348 -8.35 -2.63 14.00
C ASN A 348 -9.58 -2.89 14.88
N TYR A 349 -9.36 -3.08 16.17
CA TYR A 349 -10.40 -3.05 17.18
C TYR A 349 -10.03 -1.99 18.21
N GLU A 350 -10.90 -1.02 18.45
CA GLU A 350 -10.61 0.08 19.36
C GLU A 350 -11.76 0.37 20.33
N THR A 351 -11.36 0.72 21.55
CA THR A 351 -12.19 1.14 22.68
C THR A 351 -11.68 2.48 23.23
N SER A 352 -12.23 2.98 24.32
CA SER A 352 -11.78 4.24 24.94
C SER A 352 -10.34 4.20 25.47
N ASP A 353 -9.86 3.03 25.92
CA ASP A 353 -8.59 2.89 26.64
C ASP A 353 -7.66 1.83 26.03
N PHE A 354 -8.11 1.13 25.00
CA PHE A 354 -7.38 0.05 24.36
C PHE A 354 -7.62 0.01 22.85
N GLY A 355 -6.56 -0.27 22.08
CA GLY A 355 -6.59 -0.57 20.66
C GLY A 355 -5.85 -1.87 20.36
N LEU A 356 -6.28 -2.59 19.33
CA LEU A 356 -5.63 -3.78 18.81
C LEU A 356 -5.59 -3.70 17.29
N LEU A 357 -4.39 -3.45 16.77
CA LEU A 357 -4.11 -3.56 15.34
C LEU A 357 -3.62 -4.97 15.03
N MET A 358 -4.09 -5.51 13.91
CA MET A 358 -3.66 -6.81 13.40
C MET A 358 -3.55 -6.74 11.88
N GLY A 359 -2.52 -7.39 11.34
CA GLY A 359 -2.31 -7.51 9.91
C GLY A 359 -1.61 -8.81 9.59
N GLY A 360 -1.95 -9.42 8.46
CA GLY A 360 -1.28 -10.65 8.03
C GLY A 360 -1.54 -10.97 6.57
N TYR A 361 -0.68 -11.78 5.98
CA TYR A 361 -0.91 -12.37 4.68
C TYR A 361 -0.25 -13.74 4.55
N THR A 362 -0.79 -14.54 3.64
CA THR A 362 -0.13 -15.70 3.07
C THR A 362 -0.06 -15.51 1.57
N ARG A 363 1.05 -15.92 0.98
CA ARG A 363 1.28 -15.87 -0.47
C ARG A 363 1.85 -17.20 -0.92
N TYR A 364 1.28 -17.73 -1.99
CA TYR A 364 1.89 -18.73 -2.83
C TYR A 364 2.31 -18.07 -4.14
N PHE A 365 3.56 -18.29 -4.53
CA PHE A 365 4.10 -17.81 -5.79
C PHE A 365 4.78 -18.98 -6.49
N GLU A 366 4.54 -19.07 -7.79
CA GLU A 366 5.19 -19.99 -8.71
C GLU A 366 5.48 -19.21 -9.97
N ASP A 367 6.71 -19.27 -10.46
CA ASP A 367 7.08 -18.57 -11.68
C ASP A 367 6.70 -19.36 -12.94
N ALA A 368 7.24 -18.98 -14.11
CA ALA A 368 6.87 -19.56 -15.39
C ALA A 368 7.86 -20.61 -15.90
N ASP A 369 8.98 -20.83 -15.20
CA ASP A 369 9.99 -21.74 -15.68
C ASP A 369 9.61 -23.21 -15.43
N PRO A 370 10.30 -24.17 -16.07
CA PRO A 370 9.94 -25.59 -15.94
C PRO A 370 10.29 -26.25 -14.60
N ASP A 371 11.15 -25.64 -13.77
CA ASP A 371 11.70 -26.23 -12.55
C ASP A 371 10.88 -25.87 -11.30
N VAL A 372 9.72 -26.52 -11.17
CA VAL A 372 8.80 -26.31 -10.02
C VAL A 372 9.34 -26.73 -8.63
N TYR A 373 10.59 -27.19 -8.56
CA TYR A 373 11.27 -27.62 -7.33
C TYR A 373 12.51 -26.77 -7.04
N ASP A 374 12.46 -25.49 -7.40
CA ASP A 374 13.48 -24.49 -7.10
C ASP A 374 13.09 -23.61 -5.89
N ARG A 375 13.90 -22.58 -5.61
CA ARG A 375 13.75 -21.80 -4.38
C ARG A 375 12.93 -20.52 -4.55
N ASP A 376 12.66 -20.16 -5.79
CA ASP A 376 11.92 -19.00 -6.27
C ASP A 376 10.41 -19.26 -6.11
N ASP A 377 10.02 -20.51 -6.32
CA ASP A 377 8.70 -21.03 -6.02
C ASP A 377 8.53 -21.23 -4.52
N LEU A 378 7.57 -20.53 -3.90
CA LEU A 378 7.47 -20.53 -2.45
C LEU A 378 6.09 -20.23 -1.87
N TRP A 379 5.91 -20.69 -0.63
CA TRP A 379 4.92 -20.17 0.30
C TRP A 379 5.58 -19.21 1.28
N GLU A 380 5.00 -18.02 1.47
CA GLU A 380 5.40 -17.11 2.54
C GLU A 380 4.21 -16.64 3.38
N VAL A 381 4.48 -16.34 4.65
CA VAL A 381 3.52 -15.81 5.61
C VAL A 381 4.17 -14.68 6.41
N GLY A 382 3.50 -13.54 6.46
CA GLY A 382 3.82 -12.43 7.35
C GLY A 382 2.62 -12.12 8.24
N ALA A 383 2.85 -11.91 9.53
CA ALA A 383 1.78 -11.50 10.44
C ALA A 383 2.31 -10.60 11.57
N ALA A 384 1.48 -9.65 12.00
CA ALA A 384 1.79 -8.73 13.08
C ALA A 384 0.54 -8.41 13.90
N VAL A 385 0.71 -8.30 15.21
CA VAL A 385 -0.31 -7.84 16.15
C VAL A 385 0.28 -6.77 17.06
N ARG A 386 -0.44 -5.66 17.22
CA ARG A 386 0.01 -4.49 17.99
C ARG A 386 -1.09 -4.03 18.94
N PRO A 387 -1.17 -4.59 20.16
CA PRO A 387 -2.00 -4.03 21.21
C PRO A 387 -1.44 -2.68 21.72
N ALA A 388 -2.36 -1.79 22.07
CA ALA A 388 -2.09 -0.42 22.51
C ALA A 388 -2.93 -0.10 23.75
N TRP A 389 -2.31 0.31 24.85
CA TRP A 389 -3.00 0.83 26.03
C TRP A 389 -2.90 2.36 26.07
N PHE A 390 -4.05 3.03 26.08
CA PHE A 390 -4.13 4.50 26.07
C PHE A 390 -4.10 5.05 27.51
N VAL A 391 -2.94 4.90 28.16
CA VAL A 391 -2.71 5.24 29.58
C VAL A 391 -3.15 6.67 29.90
N THR A 392 -2.82 7.62 29.02
CA THR A 392 -3.42 8.97 29.04
C THR A 392 -3.86 9.35 27.64
N ARG A 393 -4.31 10.59 27.43
CA ARG A 393 -4.60 11.13 26.09
C ARG A 393 -3.37 11.12 25.17
N HIS A 394 -2.19 11.38 25.74
CA HIS A 394 -0.96 11.61 24.98
C HIS A 394 0.09 10.55 25.21
N PHE A 395 -0.05 9.70 26.24
CA PHE A 395 0.91 8.65 26.56
C PHE A 395 0.28 7.28 26.35
N HIS A 396 0.83 6.52 25.42
CA HIS A 396 0.41 5.17 25.08
C HIS A 396 1.53 4.18 25.38
N LEU A 397 1.16 2.97 25.80
CA LEU A 397 2.05 1.83 25.85
C LEU A 397 1.66 0.90 24.70
N LEU A 398 2.58 0.64 23.77
CA LEU A 398 2.35 -0.33 22.70
C LEU A 398 3.28 -1.52 22.87
N LEU A 399 2.75 -2.68 22.54
CA LEU A 399 3.54 -3.88 22.27
C LEU A 399 3.31 -4.27 20.82
N GLU A 400 4.31 -4.89 20.19
CA GLU A 400 4.12 -5.57 18.92
C GLU A 400 4.74 -6.96 18.99
N GLY A 401 4.01 -7.95 18.47
CA GLY A 401 4.55 -9.26 18.13
C GLY A 401 4.35 -9.48 16.64
N ASN A 402 5.41 -9.88 15.93
CA ASN A 402 5.32 -10.18 14.51
C ASN A 402 6.14 -11.42 14.12
N MET A 403 5.77 -12.02 12.99
CA MET A 403 6.43 -13.21 12.46
C MET A 403 6.59 -13.12 10.95
N GLN A 404 7.67 -13.74 10.48
CA GLN A 404 7.93 -13.98 9.06
C GLN A 404 8.25 -15.47 8.89
N TYR A 405 7.69 -16.08 7.86
CA TYR A 405 7.88 -17.48 7.51
C TYR A 405 8.00 -17.59 5.99
N SER A 406 9.01 -18.30 5.51
CA SER A 406 9.17 -18.63 4.10
C SER A 406 9.47 -20.12 3.95
N ARG A 407 8.78 -20.75 3.00
CA ARG A 407 8.97 -22.15 2.62
C ARG A 407 9.14 -22.21 1.10
N PRO A 408 10.38 -22.15 0.61
CA PRO A 408 10.72 -22.49 -0.76
C PRO A 408 10.32 -23.93 -1.10
N ASN A 409 9.97 -24.22 -2.36
CA ASN A 409 9.64 -25.57 -2.82
C ASN A 409 10.88 -26.46 -2.95
N GLY A 410 12.02 -25.85 -3.31
CA GLY A 410 13.29 -26.50 -3.58
C GLY A 410 14.24 -26.61 -2.38
N ILE A 411 15.42 -27.16 -2.67
CA ILE A 411 16.49 -27.39 -1.70
C ILE A 411 17.59 -26.34 -1.81
N SER A 412 18.26 -26.04 -0.70
CA SER A 412 19.44 -25.19 -0.69
C SER A 412 20.64 -25.93 -1.27
N ASP A 413 21.37 -25.29 -2.18
CA ASP A 413 22.65 -25.80 -2.68
C ASP A 413 23.72 -25.92 -1.59
N GLU A 414 23.64 -25.07 -0.56
CA GLU A 414 24.60 -25.08 0.55
C GLU A 414 24.39 -26.27 1.49
N THR A 415 23.13 -26.58 1.84
CA THR A 415 22.83 -27.58 2.87
C THR A 415 22.25 -28.88 2.34
N ALA A 416 21.89 -28.93 1.06
CA ALA A 416 21.15 -30.01 0.41
C ALA A 416 19.83 -30.36 1.14
N LYS A 417 19.19 -29.36 1.76
CA LYS A 417 17.93 -29.49 2.51
C LYS A 417 16.95 -28.41 2.09
N GLN A 418 15.66 -28.69 2.28
CA GLN A 418 14.63 -27.65 2.22
C GLN A 418 14.77 -26.77 3.46
N GLU A 419 15.33 -25.57 3.28
CA GLU A 419 15.47 -24.58 4.34
C GLU A 419 14.16 -23.82 4.52
N ILE A 420 13.71 -23.62 5.76
CA ILE A 420 12.45 -22.93 6.07
C ILE A 420 12.77 -21.73 6.98
N PRO A 421 13.17 -20.58 6.40
CA PRO A 421 13.47 -19.38 7.16
C PRO A 421 12.29 -18.90 8.01
N MET A 422 12.56 -18.64 9.29
CA MET A 422 11.59 -18.05 10.21
C MET A 422 12.22 -16.95 11.07
N ALA A 423 11.46 -15.87 11.26
CA ALA A 423 11.76 -14.81 12.22
C ALA A 423 10.55 -14.54 13.12
N PHE A 424 10.80 -14.30 14.41
CA PHE A 424 9.82 -13.75 15.34
C PHE A 424 10.40 -12.49 15.97
N GLU A 425 9.62 -11.41 16.00
CA GLU A 425 10.01 -10.16 16.64
C GLU A 425 9.00 -9.78 17.71
N ALA A 426 9.50 -9.32 18.86
CA ALA A 426 8.70 -8.71 19.90
C ALA A 426 9.27 -7.33 20.24
N ALA A 427 8.39 -6.35 20.41
CA ALA A 427 8.77 -4.98 20.69
C ALA A 427 7.93 -4.34 21.79
N PHE A 428 8.57 -3.46 22.55
CA PHE A 428 7.95 -2.59 23.53
C PHE A 428 8.19 -1.13 23.15
N MET A 429 7.12 -0.35 23.13
CA MET A 429 7.12 1.01 22.61
C MET A 429 6.30 1.98 23.48
N PRO A 430 6.86 2.51 24.58
CA PRO A 430 6.27 3.68 25.21
C PRO A 430 6.28 4.86 24.24
N SER A 431 5.13 5.50 24.06
CA SER A 431 4.92 6.45 22.97
C SER A 431 4.14 7.68 23.40
N LEU A 432 4.53 8.82 22.82
CA LEU A 432 3.80 10.08 22.89
C LEU A 432 3.01 10.30 21.61
N THR A 433 1.75 10.70 21.72
CA THR A 433 0.82 10.85 20.60
C THR A 433 -0.06 12.10 20.74
N LEU A 434 -0.65 12.55 19.65
CA LEU A 434 -1.57 13.68 19.64
C LEU A 434 -2.86 13.39 20.42
N ASP A 435 -3.43 12.20 20.27
CA ASP A 435 -4.68 11.80 20.94
C ASP A 435 -4.75 10.28 21.11
N ARG A 436 -5.81 9.79 21.76
CA ARG A 436 -6.14 8.36 21.85
C ARG A 436 -6.52 7.78 20.50
N GLY A 437 -6.09 6.54 20.25
CA GLY A 437 -6.45 5.77 19.07
C GLY A 437 -5.24 5.09 18.40
N SER A 438 -5.50 3.97 17.72
CA SER A 438 -4.50 3.17 17.02
C SER A 438 -3.82 3.94 15.87
N TYR A 439 -4.60 4.75 15.16
CA TYR A 439 -4.18 5.58 14.03
C TYR A 439 -3.90 7.03 14.41
N SER A 440 -3.85 7.35 15.70
CA SER A 440 -3.58 8.71 16.15
C SER A 440 -2.13 9.10 15.85
N ARG A 441 -1.94 10.21 15.15
CA ARG A 441 -0.64 10.76 14.75
C ARG A 441 -0.64 12.28 14.87
N PRO A 442 0.53 12.94 14.98
CA PRO A 442 1.89 12.37 15.03
C PRO A 442 2.16 11.53 16.28
N GLN A 443 3.14 10.63 16.18
CA GLN A 443 3.57 9.76 17.28
C GLN A 443 5.10 9.68 17.35
N LEU A 444 5.62 9.84 18.57
CA LEU A 444 7.03 9.63 18.94
C LEU A 444 7.12 8.38 19.82
N ARG A 445 8.00 7.44 19.48
CA ARG A 445 8.17 6.16 20.16
C ARG A 445 9.62 6.00 20.60
N LEU A 446 9.83 5.56 21.84
CA LEU A 446 11.05 4.84 22.21
C LEU A 446 10.79 3.37 21.90
N ILE A 447 11.68 2.70 21.18
CA ILE A 447 11.48 1.34 20.68
C ILE A 447 12.60 0.45 21.22
N TYR A 448 12.23 -0.61 21.93
CA TYR A 448 13.09 -1.77 22.14
C TYR A 448 12.47 -2.97 21.45
N ALA A 449 13.20 -3.62 20.55
CA ALA A 449 12.76 -4.84 19.88
C ALA A 449 13.82 -5.95 19.98
N VAL A 450 13.34 -7.19 20.00
CA VAL A 450 14.16 -8.40 19.95
C VAL A 450 13.64 -9.28 18.82
N THR A 451 14.51 -9.63 17.89
CA THR A 451 14.20 -10.52 16.76
C THR A 451 14.95 -11.84 16.95
N LEU A 452 14.21 -12.95 16.94
CA LEU A 452 14.69 -14.32 17.03
C LEU A 452 14.67 -14.95 15.63
N LEU A 453 15.79 -15.53 15.22
CA LEU A 453 15.98 -16.17 13.92
C LEU A 453 16.27 -17.65 14.12
N ASN A 454 15.63 -18.51 13.34
CA ASN A 454 16.02 -19.92 13.27
C ASN A 454 17.28 -20.11 12.39
N ASP A 455 17.81 -21.33 12.35
CA ASP A 455 19.02 -21.64 11.59
C ASP A 455 18.85 -21.33 10.09
N SER A 456 17.73 -21.76 9.48
CA SER A 456 17.42 -21.48 8.08
C SER A 456 17.35 -19.99 7.75
N ALA A 457 16.81 -19.15 8.63
CA ALA A 457 16.80 -17.69 8.46
C ALA A 457 18.19 -17.07 8.55
N ARG A 458 19.13 -17.72 9.23
CA ARG A 458 20.52 -17.27 9.23
C ARG A 458 21.22 -17.62 7.92
N LEU A 459 20.84 -18.72 7.28
CA LEU A 459 21.38 -19.14 5.98
C LEU A 459 20.94 -18.25 4.80
N THR A 460 19.98 -17.35 5.00
CA THR A 460 19.63 -16.34 3.98
C THR A 460 20.63 -15.20 3.88
N TYR A 461 21.61 -15.15 4.79
CA TYR A 461 22.72 -14.18 4.74
C TYR A 461 23.95 -14.84 4.11
N GLU A 462 24.77 -14.01 3.46
CA GLU A 462 26.04 -14.45 2.88
C GLU A 462 26.93 -15.15 3.94
N PRO A 463 27.70 -16.18 3.56
CA PRO A 463 28.56 -16.92 4.49
C PRO A 463 29.47 -16.05 5.36
N GLU A 464 30.04 -14.97 4.81
CA GLU A 464 30.90 -14.06 5.55
C GLU A 464 30.17 -12.96 6.33
N ASP A 465 28.85 -12.82 6.20
CA ASP A 465 28.09 -11.77 6.90
C ASP A 465 28.08 -12.04 8.42
N PRO A 466 28.60 -11.14 9.27
CA PRO A 466 28.55 -11.29 10.73
C PRO A 466 27.13 -11.45 11.31
N LEU A 467 26.10 -11.05 10.55
CA LEU A 467 24.68 -11.23 10.90
C LEU A 467 24.23 -12.68 10.80
N ARG A 468 24.87 -13.50 9.96
CA ARG A 468 24.63 -14.94 9.82
C ARG A 468 24.93 -15.71 11.11
N ALA A 469 25.92 -15.28 11.88
CA ALA A 469 26.23 -15.92 13.16
C ALA A 469 25.18 -15.63 14.27
N ARG A 470 24.24 -14.71 14.06
CA ARG A 470 23.37 -14.18 15.13
C ARG A 470 21.95 -14.73 15.04
N GLY A 471 21.59 -15.62 15.98
CA GLY A 471 20.20 -16.08 16.15
C GLY A 471 19.29 -15.10 16.91
N VAL A 472 19.88 -14.10 17.57
CA VAL A 472 19.15 -13.05 18.31
C VAL A 472 19.69 -11.70 17.90
N ARG A 473 18.78 -10.80 17.55
CA ARG A 473 19.07 -9.40 17.20
C ARG A 473 18.30 -8.48 18.13
N HIS A 474 18.92 -7.38 18.49
CA HIS A 474 18.30 -6.34 19.32
C HIS A 474 18.17 -5.07 18.50
N PHE A 475 17.18 -4.27 18.84
CA PHE A 475 17.05 -2.89 18.39
C PHE A 475 16.74 -2.04 19.62
N LEU A 476 17.50 -0.95 19.81
CA LEU A 476 17.13 0.12 20.72
C LEU A 476 17.26 1.45 20.00
N GLY A 477 16.17 2.21 19.96
CA GLY A 477 16.14 3.46 19.22
C GLY A 477 14.85 4.23 19.37
N PHE A 478 14.68 5.23 18.52
CA PHE A 478 13.48 6.06 18.47
C PHE A 478 12.81 5.95 17.10
N GLY A 479 11.49 6.09 17.11
CA GLY A 479 10.67 6.17 15.90
C GLY A 479 9.77 7.39 15.96
N VAL A 480 9.65 8.12 14.86
CA VAL A 480 8.66 9.17 14.66
C VAL A 480 7.83 8.79 13.45
N GLU A 481 6.52 8.94 13.54
CA GLU A 481 5.60 8.74 12.41
C GLU A 481 4.52 9.81 12.44
N TRP A 482 4.16 10.35 11.28
CA TRP A 482 3.12 11.36 11.16
C TRP A 482 2.33 11.21 9.86
N TRP A 483 1.10 11.70 9.89
CA TRP A 483 0.36 12.05 8.70
C TRP A 483 -0.71 13.08 9.02
N PHE A 484 -1.02 13.92 8.04
CA PHE A 484 -2.23 14.74 8.00
C PHE A 484 -2.50 15.14 6.55
N ASN A 485 -3.78 15.15 6.14
CA ASN A 485 -4.21 15.45 4.78
C ASN A 485 -3.43 14.70 3.68
N SER A 486 -2.86 13.53 3.99
CA SER A 486 -2.00 12.80 3.08
C SER A 486 -2.81 12.02 2.04
N SER A 487 -2.23 11.82 0.86
CA SER A 487 -2.77 10.94 -0.18
C SER A 487 -2.79 9.45 0.20
N ARG A 488 -2.10 9.06 1.27
CA ARG A 488 -2.09 7.69 1.81
C ARG A 488 -3.27 7.33 2.73
N GLY A 489 -4.10 8.29 3.14
CA GLY A 489 -5.11 8.09 4.20
C GLY A 489 -6.48 8.67 3.94
#